data_AF-A0A662IMG7-F1
#
_entry.id   AF-A0A662IMG7-F1
#
_cell.length_a   1.000
_cell.length_b   1.000
_cell.length_c   1.000
_cell.angle_alpha   90.00
_cell.angle_beta   90.00
_cell.angle_gamma   90.00
#
_symmetry.space_group_name_H-M   'P 1'
#
loop_
_entity.id
_entity.type
_entity.pdbx_description
1 polymer ?
#
loop_
_entity_poly.entity_id
_entity_poly.type
_entity_poly.pdbx_seq_one_letter_code
_entity_poly.pdbx_strand_id
1 'polypeptide(L)'
;MKGDGAMEQQAVLEYDLEAIEDAVIRNGGKCQNCGEPLKRGSIRCYDHSNGIQIIGKDKPQWVFFHCDRCGYDNALWKVLRQIRAEKQLARERK
;
A
#
# COMPACT_ATOMS: atom_id res chain seq x y z
N MET A 1 -38.65 -24.04 11.41
CA MET A 1 -37.84 -22.91 11.89
C MET A 1 -36.55 -22.92 11.09
N LYS A 2 -36.38 -22.01 10.13
CA LYS A 2 -35.12 -21.84 9.38
C LYS A 2 -34.28 -20.86 10.21
N GLY A 3 -33.06 -21.24 10.56
CA GLY A 3 -32.14 -20.40 11.30
C GLY A 3 -31.52 -19.38 10.35
N ASP A 4 -31.78 -18.11 10.61
CA ASP A 4 -31.07 -17.00 9.97
C ASP A 4 -29.69 -16.87 10.62
N GLY A 5 -28.67 -17.37 9.92
CA GLY A 5 -27.27 -17.16 10.26
C GLY A 5 -26.91 -15.71 9.98
N ALA A 6 -26.81 -14.89 11.02
CA ALA A 6 -26.22 -13.57 10.94
C ALA A 6 -24.74 -13.72 10.53
N MET A 7 -24.41 -13.38 9.28
CA MET A 7 -23.03 -13.22 8.83
C MET A 7 -22.39 -12.11 9.65
N GLU A 8 -21.34 -12.50 10.40
CA GLU A 8 -20.47 -11.58 11.12
C GLU A 8 -19.82 -10.63 10.12
N GLN A 9 -20.23 -9.36 10.15
CA GLN A 9 -19.67 -8.32 9.31
C GLN A 9 -18.24 -8.05 9.79
N GLN A 10 -17.25 -8.69 9.16
CA GLN A 10 -15.86 -8.30 9.29
C GLN A 10 -15.73 -6.85 8.86
N ALA A 11 -15.31 -5.98 9.78
CA ALA A 11 -15.04 -4.58 9.50
C ALA A 11 -14.03 -4.49 8.34
N VAL A 12 -14.50 -4.04 7.18
CA VAL A 12 -13.65 -3.80 6.03
C VAL A 12 -12.80 -2.59 6.38
N LEU A 13 -11.50 -2.78 6.56
CA LEU A 13 -10.57 -1.67 6.69
C LEU A 13 -10.52 -0.97 5.33
N GLU A 14 -11.25 0.13 5.20
CA GLU A 14 -11.19 0.99 4.02
C GLU A 14 -9.98 1.92 4.14
N TYR A 15 -9.14 1.94 3.11
CA TYR A 15 -7.95 2.78 3.08
C TYR A 15 -8.14 3.98 2.16
N ASP A 16 -7.51 5.09 2.52
CA ASP A 16 -7.43 6.30 1.70
C ASP A 16 -6.09 6.32 0.92
N LEU A 17 -6.12 6.62 -0.38
CA LEU A 17 -4.91 6.62 -1.22
C LEU A 17 -3.93 7.71 -0.81
N GLU A 18 -4.42 8.90 -0.46
CA GLU A 18 -3.55 10.00 -0.03
C GLU A 18 -2.86 9.65 1.29
N ALA A 19 -3.60 9.06 2.25
CA ALA A 19 -3.05 8.58 3.50
C ALA A 19 -2.01 7.47 3.31
N ILE A 20 -2.23 6.55 2.35
CA ILE A 20 -1.24 5.53 1.98
C ILE A 20 0.03 6.19 1.43
N GLU A 21 -0.11 7.09 0.45
CA GLU A 21 1.00 7.80 -0.17
C GLU A 21 1.82 8.56 0.88
N ASP A 22 1.15 9.30 1.76
CA ASP A 22 1.77 10.02 2.84
C ASP A 22 2.50 9.12 3.83
N ALA A 23 1.90 7.99 4.20
CA ALA A 23 2.56 7.03 5.06
C ALA A 23 3.83 6.47 4.41
N VAL A 24 3.79 6.12 3.13
CA VAL A 24 4.96 5.61 2.40
C VAL A 24 6.08 6.64 2.33
N ILE A 25 5.75 7.88 1.96
CA ILE A 25 6.74 8.97 1.84
C ILE A 25 7.35 9.31 3.19
N ARG A 26 6.52 9.54 4.23
CA ARG A 26 7.00 9.86 5.59
C ARG A 26 7.89 8.80 6.19
N ASN A 27 7.70 7.53 5.80
CA ASN A 27 8.49 6.42 6.29
C ASN A 27 9.68 6.05 5.38
N GLY A 28 9.99 6.88 4.38
CA GLY A 28 11.18 6.73 3.55
C GLY A 28 11.08 5.62 2.50
N GLY A 29 9.89 5.37 1.95
CA GLY A 29 9.72 4.43 0.84
C GLY A 29 10.55 4.81 -0.37
N LYS A 30 11.21 3.82 -0.99
CA LYS A 30 12.06 4.04 -2.18
C LYS A 30 11.70 3.04 -3.27
N CYS A 31 12.05 3.40 -4.50
CA CYS A 31 11.97 2.49 -5.61
C CYS A 31 12.84 1.25 -5.35
N GLN A 32 12.25 0.07 -5.49
CA GLN A 32 12.92 -1.22 -5.30
C GLN A 32 13.99 -1.50 -6.37
N ASN A 33 13.90 -0.82 -7.52
CA ASN A 33 14.81 -1.02 -8.63
C ASN A 33 16.00 -0.05 -8.58
N CYS A 34 15.76 1.26 -8.50
CA CYS A 34 16.82 2.28 -8.59
C CYS A 34 17.16 2.98 -7.27
N GLY A 35 16.44 2.71 -6.18
CA GLY A 35 16.65 3.33 -4.88
C GLY A 35 16.17 4.78 -4.75
N GLU A 36 15.62 5.38 -5.82
CA GLU A 36 15.07 6.74 -5.78
C GLU A 36 13.93 6.86 -4.76
N PRO A 37 13.88 7.90 -3.92
CA PRO A 37 12.74 8.15 -3.04
C PRO A 37 11.43 8.28 -3.83
N LEU A 38 10.37 7.62 -3.33
CA LEU A 38 9.03 7.78 -3.89
C LEU A 38 8.48 9.16 -3.50
N LYS A 39 7.73 9.80 -4.41
CA LYS A 39 7.27 11.19 -4.27
C LYS A 39 5.75 11.27 -4.30
N ARG A 40 5.19 12.36 -3.79
CA ARG A 40 3.74 12.61 -3.82
C ARG A 40 3.27 12.72 -5.28
N GLY A 41 2.10 12.15 -5.59
CA GLY A 41 1.58 12.01 -6.94
C GLY A 41 2.09 10.80 -7.72
N SER A 42 2.94 9.95 -7.12
CA SER A 42 3.43 8.73 -7.78
C SER A 42 2.57 7.50 -7.51
N ILE A 43 1.65 7.58 -6.53
CA ILE A 43 0.70 6.50 -6.24
C ILE A 43 -0.30 6.31 -7.38
N ARG A 44 -0.55 5.05 -7.74
CA ARG A 44 -1.48 4.62 -8.78
C ARG A 44 -2.23 3.37 -8.29
N CYS A 45 -3.39 3.12 -8.89
CA CYS A 45 -4.18 1.93 -8.58
C CYS A 45 -5.02 1.47 -9.77
N TYR A 46 -5.41 0.19 -9.76
CA TYR A 46 -6.39 -0.38 -10.70
C TYR A 46 -7.15 -1.54 -10.04
N ASP A 47 -8.34 -1.87 -10.57
CA ASP A 47 -9.18 -2.98 -10.10
C ASP A 47 -8.42 -4.32 -10.10
N HIS A 48 -8.38 -4.98 -8.96
CA HIS A 48 -7.73 -6.28 -8.85
C HIS A 48 -8.28 -7.09 -7.67
N SER A 49 -8.58 -8.37 -7.88
CA SER A 49 -9.19 -9.24 -6.85
C SER A 49 -8.34 -9.40 -5.59
N ASN A 50 -7.02 -9.42 -5.73
CA ASN A 50 -6.06 -9.46 -4.61
C ASN A 50 -5.63 -8.05 -4.13
N GLY A 51 -6.41 -7.02 -4.47
CA GLY A 51 -6.19 -5.65 -4.03
C GLY A 51 -6.65 -5.40 -2.59
N ILE A 52 -6.56 -4.14 -2.17
CA ILE A 52 -7.13 -3.65 -0.90
C ILE A 52 -8.33 -2.77 -1.18
N GLN A 53 -9.28 -2.70 -0.24
CA GLN A 53 -10.43 -1.81 -0.36
C GLN A 53 -9.98 -0.35 -0.21
N ILE A 54 -10.26 0.47 -1.22
CA ILE A 54 -9.94 1.91 -1.26
C ILE A 54 -11.24 2.71 -1.19
N ILE A 55 -11.25 3.76 -0.38
CA ILE A 55 -12.40 4.66 -0.26
C ILE A 55 -12.76 5.24 -1.64
N GLY A 56 -14.05 5.15 -2.01
CA GLY A 56 -14.55 5.64 -3.29
C GLY A 56 -14.29 4.71 -4.49
N LYS A 57 -13.89 3.45 -4.25
CA LYS A 57 -13.72 2.42 -5.30
C LYS A 57 -14.63 1.23 -5.03
N ASP A 58 -15.37 0.80 -6.04
CA ASP A 58 -16.35 -0.30 -5.89
C ASP A 58 -15.69 -1.68 -5.76
N LYS A 59 -14.44 -1.82 -6.22
CA LYS A 59 -13.69 -3.07 -6.20
C LYS A 59 -12.37 -2.90 -5.46
N PRO A 60 -11.80 -3.99 -4.91
CA PRO A 60 -10.45 -3.94 -4.36
C PRO A 60 -9.44 -3.47 -5.42
N GLN A 61 -8.46 -2.69 -4.99
CA GLN A 61 -7.49 -2.03 -5.85
C GLN A 61 -6.09 -2.57 -5.60
N TRP A 62 -5.36 -2.89 -6.67
CA TRP A 62 -3.93 -3.09 -6.60
C TRP A 62 -3.23 -1.73 -6.55
N VAL A 63 -2.62 -1.41 -5.43
CA VAL A 63 -1.93 -0.12 -5.22
C VAL A 63 -0.43 -0.26 -5.47
N PHE A 64 0.13 0.69 -6.21
CA PHE A 64 1.56 0.73 -6.53
C PHE A 64 2.05 2.17 -6.69
N PHE A 65 3.37 2.35 -6.68
CA PHE A 65 4.02 3.65 -6.90
C PHE A 65 4.88 3.59 -8.16
N HIS A 66 4.60 4.48 -9.11
CA HIS A 66 5.39 4.62 -10.33
C HIS A 66 6.66 5.41 -10.06
N CYS A 67 7.83 4.87 -10.39
CA CYS A 67 9.08 5.60 -10.21
C CYS A 67 9.34 6.54 -11.41
N ASP A 68 9.25 7.85 -11.21
CA ASP A 68 9.50 8.84 -12.27
C ASP A 68 10.93 8.82 -12.84
N ARG A 69 11.89 8.22 -12.11
CA ARG A 69 13.28 8.11 -12.55
C ARG A 69 13.54 6.92 -13.47
N CYS A 70 13.04 5.73 -13.13
CA CYS A 70 13.35 4.50 -13.87
C CYS A 70 12.13 3.80 -14.47
N GLY A 71 10.92 4.34 -14.30
CA GLY A 71 9.67 3.80 -14.84
C GLY A 71 9.14 2.55 -14.13
N TYR A 72 9.84 2.04 -13.11
CA TYR A 72 9.43 0.80 -12.43
C TYR A 72 8.24 1.02 -11.50
N ASP A 73 7.26 0.12 -11.58
CA ASP A 73 6.06 0.11 -10.75
C ASP A 73 6.27 -0.71 -9.46
N ASN A 74 6.21 -0.01 -8.33
CA ASN A 74 6.51 -0.57 -7.02
C ASN A 74 5.20 -0.94 -6.32
N ALA A 75 4.82 -2.22 -6.35
CA ALA A 75 3.65 -2.70 -5.62
C ALA A 75 3.74 -2.30 -4.13
N LEU A 76 2.65 -1.78 -3.56
CA LEU A 76 2.59 -1.22 -2.20
C LEU A 76 3.19 -2.18 -1.17
N TRP A 77 2.84 -3.47 -1.21
CA TRP A 77 3.32 -4.45 -0.25
C TRP A 77 4.85 -4.65 -0.29
N LYS A 78 5.50 -4.47 -1.46
CA LYS A 78 6.96 -4.52 -1.59
C LYS A 78 7.60 -3.33 -0.89
N VAL A 79 7.03 -2.14 -1.10
CA VAL A 79 7.48 -0.90 -0.45
C VAL A 79 7.29 -0.98 1.08
N LEU A 80 6.14 -1.49 1.55
CA LEU A 80 5.91 -1.69 2.99
C LEU A 80 6.90 -2.69 3.60
N ARG A 81 7.22 -3.78 2.89
CA ARG A 81 8.23 -4.76 3.32
C ARG A 81 9.61 -4.11 3.46
N GLN A 82 10.01 -3.30 2.48
CA GLN A 82 11.25 -2.53 2.52
C GLN A 82 11.29 -1.61 3.74
N ILE A 83 10.26 -0.77 3.94
CA ILE A 83 10.18 0.17 5.07
C ILE A 83 10.30 -0.57 6.41
N ARG A 84 9.60 -1.71 6.57
CA ARG A 84 9.68 -2.52 7.79
C ARG A 84 11.08 -3.05 8.03
N ALA A 85 11.75 -3.54 6.99
CA ALA A 85 13.12 -4.05 7.08
C ALA A 85 14.12 -2.93 7.45
N GLU A 86 14.04 -1.76 6.80
CA GLU A 86 14.90 -0.61 7.11
C GLU A 86 14.72 -0.14 8.56
N LYS A 87 13.48 -0.09 9.06
CA LYS A 87 13.19 0.27 10.46
C LYS A 87 13.74 -0.75 11.46
N GLN A 88 13.66 -2.04 11.14
CA GLN A 88 14.21 -3.09 12.01
C GLN A 88 15.73 -2.95 12.12
N LEU A 89 16.44 -2.81 11.00
CA LEU A 89 17.88 -2.58 10.97
C LEU A 89 18.29 -1.31 11.72
N ALA A 90 17.50 -0.23 11.61
CA ALA A 90 17.76 1.01 12.34
C ALA A 90 17.59 0.88 13.86
N ARG A 91 16.76 -0.06 14.34
CA ARG A 91 16.61 -0.35 15.77
C ARG A 91 17.78 -1.17 16.31
N GLU A 92 18.27 -2.13 15.52
CA GLU A 92 19.38 -3.02 15.90
C GLU A 92 20.76 -2.32 15.93
N ARG A 93 20.89 -1.17 15.24
CA ARG A 93 22.11 -0.35 15.22
C ARG A 93 22.22 0.65 16.37
N LYS A 94 21.20 0.75 17.22
CA LYS A 94 21.17 1.62 18.40
C LYS A 94 21.57 0.83 19.62
#